data_AF-A0A929C8Q2-F1
#
_entry.id   AF-A0A929C8Q2-F1
#
_cell.length_a   1.000
_cell.length_b   1.000
_cell.length_c   1.000
_cell.angle_alpha   90.00
_cell.angle_beta   90.00
_cell.angle_gamma   90.00
#
_symmetry.space_group_name_H-M   'P 1'
#
loop_
_entity.id
_entity.type
_entity.pdbx_description
1 polymer ?
#
loop_
_entity_poly.entity_id
_entity_poly.type
_entity_poly.pdbx_seq_one_letter_code
_entity_poly.pdbx_strand_id
1 'polypeptide(L)'
;MKKSAVLKNAFLLLILNLCVLSFIRSQETIDSTKLTIDRIFQSGEFRMERFGPYKWLGEGDYYTTLESSDSISGARDIIRYNSKTSERDI
;
A
#
# COMPACT_ATOMS: atom_id res chain seq x y z
N MET A 1 54.00 30.04 5.10
CA MET A 1 52.72 30.01 5.86
C MET A 1 51.56 29.32 5.13
N LYS A 2 51.47 29.31 3.78
CA LYS A 2 50.29 28.76 3.05
C LYS A 2 50.14 27.22 3.09
N LYS A 3 51.24 26.45 3.15
CA LYS A 3 51.20 24.97 3.11
C LYS A 3 50.48 24.33 4.32
N SER A 4 50.65 24.89 5.52
CA SER A 4 49.97 24.33 6.72
C SER A 4 48.47 24.63 6.73
N ALA A 5 48.03 25.74 6.14
CA ALA A 5 46.61 26.06 5.96
C ALA A 5 45.94 25.12 4.94
N VAL A 6 46.62 24.80 3.84
CA VAL A 6 46.12 23.84 2.84
C VAL A 6 46.01 22.43 3.43
N LEU A 7 47.00 22.00 4.23
CA LEU A 7 46.97 20.69 4.88
C LEU A 7 45.85 20.59 5.92
N LYS A 8 45.62 21.65 6.70
CA LYS A 8 44.50 21.73 7.65
C LYS A 8 43.14 21.72 6.95
N ASN A 9 43.00 22.45 5.85
CA ASN A 9 41.75 22.46 5.08
C ASN A 9 41.48 21.11 4.41
N ALA A 10 42.52 20.46 3.87
CA ALA A 10 42.40 19.11 3.32
C ALA A 10 41.99 18.09 4.40
N PHE A 11 42.57 18.19 5.60
CA PHE A 11 42.20 17.35 6.74
C PHE A 11 40.77 17.63 7.22
N LEU A 12 40.34 18.89 7.23
CA LEU A 12 38.98 19.29 7.61
C LEU A 12 37.95 18.81 6.59
N LEU A 13 38.27 18.86 5.29
CA LEU A 13 37.44 18.30 4.22
C LEU A 13 37.38 16.77 4.27
N LEU A 14 38.46 16.11 4.68
CA LEU A 14 38.52 14.66 4.90
C LEU A 14 37.60 14.26 6.07
N ILE A 15 37.70 14.96 7.21
CA ILE A 15 36.82 14.73 8.37
C ILE A 15 35.36 14.97 7.97
N LEU A 16 35.07 16.05 7.25
CA LEU A 16 33.72 16.34 6.79
C LEU A 16 33.17 15.21 5.90
N ASN A 17 33.97 14.69 4.97
CA ASN A 17 33.60 13.54 4.14
C ASN A 17 33.32 12.28 4.97
N LEU A 18 34.18 11.97 5.95
CA LEU A 18 33.96 10.83 6.86
C LEU A 18 32.70 11.00 7.71
N CYS A 19 32.36 12.22 8.13
CA CYS A 19 31.11 12.49 8.84
C CYS A 19 29.90 12.23 7.95
N VAL A 20 29.91 12.68 6.68
CA VAL A 20 28.77 12.46 5.77
C VAL A 20 28.53 10.97 5.48
N LEU A 21 29.60 10.18 5.34
CA LEU A 21 29.48 8.73 5.09
C LEU A 21 28.81 7.97 6.25
N SER A 22 28.91 8.49 7.48
CA SER A 22 28.30 7.87 8.67
C SER A 22 26.77 7.98 8.70
N PHE A 23 26.18 8.96 7.98
CA PHE A 23 24.73 9.16 7.95
C PHE A 23 24.00 8.21 6.99
N ILE A 24 24.69 7.52 6.09
CA ILE A 24 24.07 6.65 5.07
C ILE A 24 23.48 5.37 5.70
N ARG A 25 23.90 5.00 6.92
CA ARG A 25 23.47 3.77 7.60
C ARG A 25 22.13 3.81 8.33
N SER A 26 21.39 4.93 8.26
CA SER A 26 20.08 5.05 8.94
C SER A 26 18.87 4.63 8.07
N GLN A 27 19.07 3.90 6.98
CA GLN A 27 17.95 3.34 6.22
C GLN A 27 17.52 2.03 6.90
N GLU A 28 16.42 2.10 7.64
CA GLU A 28 15.75 0.91 8.16
C GLU A 28 15.34 0.02 6.98
N THR A 29 15.94 -1.17 6.88
CA THR A 29 15.52 -2.16 5.90
C THR A 29 14.11 -2.60 6.26
N ILE A 30 13.15 -2.45 5.33
CA ILE A 30 11.77 -2.89 5.54
C ILE A 30 11.78 -4.42 5.72
N ASP A 31 11.72 -4.85 6.97
CA ASP A 31 11.56 -6.26 7.33
C ASP A 31 10.10 -6.64 7.15
N SER A 32 9.80 -7.34 6.06
CA SER A 32 8.43 -7.74 5.72
C SER A 32 7.81 -8.69 6.75
N THR A 33 8.58 -9.28 7.66
CA THR A 33 8.06 -10.13 8.75
C THR A 33 7.55 -9.31 9.94
N LYS A 34 7.95 -8.04 10.07
CA LYS A 34 7.57 -7.17 11.20
C LYS A 34 6.33 -6.35 10.90
N LEU A 35 5.26 -6.60 11.65
CA LEU A 35 4.05 -5.81 11.55
C LEU A 35 4.23 -4.45 12.27
N THR A 36 4.26 -3.35 11.51
CA THR A 36 4.35 -1.98 12.03
C THR A 36 3.06 -1.20 11.77
N ILE A 37 2.82 -0.13 12.53
CA ILE A 37 1.63 0.73 12.37
C ILE A 37 1.58 1.35 10.96
N ASP A 38 2.70 1.86 10.46
CA ASP A 38 2.82 2.37 9.09
C ASP A 38 2.45 1.32 8.04
N ARG A 39 2.86 0.05 8.22
CA ARG A 39 2.47 -1.02 7.28
C ARG A 39 1.00 -1.38 7.39
N ILE A 40 0.43 -1.41 8.59
CA ILE A 40 -1.00 -1.72 8.76
C ILE A 40 -1.86 -0.64 8.09
N PHE A 41 -1.55 0.64 8.32
CA PHE A 41 -2.48 1.71 8.01
C PHE A 41 -2.07 2.61 6.83
N GLN A 42 -0.77 2.74 6.54
CA GLN A 42 -0.26 3.69 5.54
C GLN A 42 0.20 3.03 4.24
N SER A 43 0.74 1.81 4.28
CA SER A 43 1.22 1.14 3.06
C SER A 43 0.08 0.62 2.17
N GLY A 44 -1.09 0.34 2.75
CA GLY A 44 -2.21 -0.30 2.05
C GLY A 44 -2.05 -1.82 1.83
N GLU A 45 -0.98 -2.41 2.36
CA GLU A 45 -0.66 -3.84 2.24
C GLU A 45 -1.78 -4.74 2.81
N PHE A 46 -2.46 -4.27 3.85
CA PHE A 46 -3.54 -5.00 4.53
C PHE A 46 -4.92 -4.43 4.23
N ARG A 47 -5.08 -3.73 3.11
CA ARG A 47 -6.39 -3.21 2.68
C ARG A 47 -7.30 -4.38 2.34
N MET A 48 -8.44 -4.49 3.03
CA MET A 48 -9.47 -5.46 2.67
C MET A 48 -10.00 -5.19 1.27
N GLU A 49 -10.21 -6.25 0.51
CA GLU A 49 -10.99 -6.18 -0.72
C GLU A 49 -12.42 -5.76 -0.38
N ARG A 50 -13.00 -4.88 -1.19
CA ARG A 50 -14.36 -4.41 -0.94
C ARG A 50 -15.34 -5.45 -1.47
N PHE A 51 -15.94 -6.21 -0.57
CA PHE A 51 -17.19 -6.90 -0.87
C PHE A 51 -18.33 -5.89 -0.70
N GLY A 52 -18.91 -5.46 -1.84
CA GLY A 52 -19.89 -4.37 -1.91
C GLY A 52 -21.16 -4.63 -1.10
N PRO A 53 -22.09 -3.66 -1.03
CA PRO A 53 -23.33 -3.86 -0.28
C PRO A 53 -24.06 -5.08 -0.86
N TYR A 54 -24.31 -6.05 0.00
CA TYR A 54 -25.05 -7.26 -0.36
C TYR A 54 -26.30 -7.39 0.50
N LYS A 55 -27.35 -7.95 -0.10
CA LYS A 55 -28.55 -8.34 0.63
C LYS A 55 -28.88 -9.78 0.30
N TRP A 56 -29.14 -10.56 1.33
CA TRP A 56 -29.74 -11.89 1.21
C TRP A 56 -31.20 -11.74 0.79
N LEU A 57 -31.66 -12.66 -0.06
CA LEU A 57 -33.05 -12.77 -0.50
C LEU A 57 -33.54 -14.19 -0.25
N GLY A 58 -34.84 -14.32 0.05
CA GLY A 58 -35.44 -15.58 0.49
C GLY A 58 -34.84 -16.04 1.83
N GLU A 59 -34.66 -17.35 1.99
CA GLU A 59 -34.02 -17.96 3.16
C GLU A 59 -32.49 -18.07 3.01
N GLY A 60 -31.90 -17.23 2.14
CA GLY A 60 -30.48 -17.29 1.76
C GLY A 60 -30.22 -17.99 0.43
N ASP A 61 -31.26 -18.33 -0.33
CA ASP A 61 -31.15 -18.94 -1.67
C ASP A 61 -30.44 -18.02 -2.67
N TYR A 62 -30.51 -16.71 -2.44
CA TYR A 62 -29.88 -15.71 -3.29
C TYR A 62 -29.25 -14.60 -2.46
N TYR A 63 -28.27 -13.94 -3.06
CA TYR A 63 -27.75 -12.66 -2.59
C TYR A 63 -27.63 -11.67 -3.75
N THR A 64 -27.58 -10.39 -3.42
CA THR A 64 -27.36 -9.33 -4.39
C THR A 64 -26.01 -8.67 -4.20
N THR A 65 -25.42 -8.14 -5.27
CA THR A 65 -24.23 -7.27 -5.24
C THR A 65 -24.48 -6.05 -6.12
N LEU A 66 -23.68 -5.00 -5.94
CA LEU A 66 -23.58 -3.92 -6.92
C LEU A 66 -22.34 -4.14 -7.77
N GLU A 67 -22.48 -4.27 -9.10
CA GLU A 67 -21.38 -4.45 -10.06
C GLU A 67 -21.42 -3.36 -11.13
N SER A 68 -20.32 -3.16 -11.86
CA SER A 68 -20.32 -2.22 -12.99
C SER A 68 -21.32 -2.67 -14.04
N SER A 69 -22.10 -1.73 -14.57
CA SER A 69 -23.06 -2.05 -15.62
C SER A 69 -22.34 -2.30 -16.94
N ASP A 70 -22.67 -3.42 -17.58
CA ASP A 70 -22.21 -3.73 -18.94
C ASP A 70 -22.92 -2.87 -19.99
N SER A 71 -24.10 -2.33 -19.64
CA SER A 71 -24.97 -1.59 -20.56
C SER A 71 -24.81 -0.08 -20.49
N ILE A 72 -24.48 0.47 -19.31
CA ILE A 72 -24.38 1.92 -19.09
C ILE A 72 -23.01 2.25 -18.48
N SER A 73 -22.19 2.97 -19.24
CA SER A 73 -20.86 3.40 -18.78
C SER A 73 -20.96 4.26 -17.51
N GLY A 74 -20.18 3.89 -16.49
CA GLY A 74 -20.14 4.58 -15.20
C GLY A 74 -21.32 4.27 -14.26
N ALA A 75 -22.29 3.47 -14.69
CA ALA A 75 -23.38 3.00 -13.83
C ALA A 75 -23.03 1.69 -13.12
N ARG A 76 -23.88 1.32 -12.16
CA ARG A 76 -23.82 0.04 -11.45
C ARG A 76 -25.16 -0.68 -11.58
N ASP A 77 -25.11 -1.97 -11.82
CA ASP A 77 -26.28 -2.84 -11.82
C ASP A 77 -26.38 -3.59 -10.48
N ILE A 78 -27.61 -3.90 -10.09
CA ILE A 78 -27.88 -4.80 -8.97
C ILE A 78 -27.89 -6.21 -9.55
N ILE A 79 -26.92 -7.01 -9.16
CA ILE A 79 -26.78 -8.37 -9.67
C ILE A 79 -27.32 -9.33 -8.62
N ARG A 80 -28.18 -10.26 -9.02
CA ARG A 80 -28.62 -11.37 -8.17
C ARG A 80 -27.81 -12.61 -8.50
N TYR A 81 -27.26 -13.23 -7.46
CA TYR A 81 -26.60 -14.52 -7.53
C TYR A 81 -27.42 -15.57 -6.79
N ASN A 82 -27.55 -16.76 -7.38
CA ASN A 82 -27.97 -17.94 -6.63
C ASN A 82 -26.83 -18.39 -5.69
N SER A 83 -27.11 -18.54 -4.40
CA SER A 83 -26.10 -18.85 -3.39
C SER A 83 -25.49 -20.25 -3.53
N LYS A 84 -26.19 -21.18 -4.18
CA LYS A 84 -25.75 -22.57 -4.35
C LYS A 84 -25.02 -22.80 -5.67
N THR A 85 -25.52 -22.21 -6.75
CA THR A 85 -25.01 -22.45 -8.11
C THR A 85 -24.10 -21.34 -8.62
N SER A 86 -24.10 -20.17 -7.97
CA SER A 86 -23.46 -18.94 -8.46
C SER A 86 -24.00 -18.46 -9.82
N GLU A 87 -25.22 -18.88 -10.20
CA GLU A 87 -25.89 -18.35 -11.39
C GLU A 87 -26.19 -16.86 -11.20
N ARG A 88 -25.90 -16.08 -12.25
CA ARG A 88 -25.91 -14.60 -12.25
C ARG A 88 -27.08 -14.07 -13.08
N ASP A 89 -27.78 -13.09 -12.55
CA ASP A 89 -28.90 -12.41 -13.20
C ASP A 89 -28.85 -10.89 -12.92
N ILE A 90 -29.27 -10.07 -13.88
CA ILE A 90 -29.26 -8.59 -13.81
C ILE A 90 -30.67 -8.06 -13.62
#